data_AF-F3FJQ6-F1
#
_entry.id   AF-F3FJQ6-F1
#
_cell.length_a   1.000
_cell.length_b   1.000
_cell.length_c   1.000
_cell.angle_alpha   90.00
_cell.angle_beta   90.00
_cell.angle_gamma   90.00
#
_symmetry.space_group_name_H-M   'P 1'
#
loop_
_entity.id
_entity.type
_entity.pdbx_description
1 polymer ?
#
loop_
_entity_poly.entity_id
_entity_poly.type
_entity_poly.pdbx_seq_one_letter_code
_entity_poly.pdbx_strand_id
1 'polypeptide(L)'
;MKLIVKVFPEITIKSPPVRKKFIRQLGKNIRTVLRELDADIVVGGVWDNLEVETRLTDPKVLQGIRERLSCMPGIANFLQVAEYPLGDLDDVVAKCKLHYADLLPGKMFSVRCKRAGRHNFSSMDVEKYVGSKLRMQCGAAGIELKKPDLVVRMEIRDQRLFVGS
;
A
#
# COMPACT_ATOMS: atom_id res chain seq x y z
N MET A 1 -5.02 -1.13 10.52
CA MET A 1 -4.91 -0.81 9.09
C MET A 1 -3.93 0.34 8.90
N LYS A 2 -3.04 0.27 7.90
CA LYS A 2 -2.14 1.36 7.52
C LYS A 2 -2.41 1.79 6.08
N LEU A 3 -2.52 3.09 5.84
CA LEU A 3 -2.79 3.70 4.55
C LEU A 3 -1.68 4.68 4.20
N ILE A 4 -1.17 4.61 2.98
CA ILE A 4 -0.26 5.62 2.40
C ILE A 4 -1.09 6.53 1.52
N VAL A 5 -1.11 7.82 1.85
CA VAL A 5 -1.85 8.84 1.11
C VAL A 5 -0.95 9.48 0.06
N LYS A 6 -1.40 9.50 -1.19
CA LYS A 6 -0.74 10.19 -2.31
C LYS A 6 -1.53 11.42 -2.70
N VAL A 7 -0.82 12.55 -2.73
CA VAL A 7 -1.37 13.84 -3.17
C VAL A 7 -1.36 13.96 -4.69
N PHE A 8 -2.10 14.93 -5.22
CA PHE A 8 -2.09 15.22 -6.66
C PHE A 8 -0.69 15.57 -7.17
N PRO A 9 -0.30 15.12 -8.39
CA PRO A 9 0.99 15.45 -9.00
C PRO A 9 1.28 16.95 -9.07
N GLU A 10 0.24 17.77 -9.19
CA GLU A 10 0.31 19.24 -9.18
C GLU A 10 0.90 19.82 -7.90
N ILE A 11 0.82 19.09 -6.78
CA ILE A 11 1.41 19.50 -5.50
C ILE A 11 2.92 19.20 -5.50
N THR A 12 3.33 18.12 -6.15
CA THR A 12 4.73 17.69 -6.23
C THR A 12 5.60 18.68 -7.00
N ILE A 13 5.04 19.35 -8.02
CA ILE A 13 5.73 20.39 -8.81
C ILE A 13 5.85 21.75 -8.09
N LYS A 14 5.22 21.92 -6.92
CA LYS A 14 5.33 23.17 -6.14
C LYS A 14 6.69 23.26 -5.45
N SER A 15 7.10 24.49 -5.14
CA SER A 15 8.32 24.74 -4.38
C SER A 15 8.29 24.02 -3.02
N PRO A 16 9.45 23.59 -2.49
CA PRO A 16 9.53 22.91 -1.19
C PRO A 16 8.73 23.56 -0.05
N PRO A 17 8.76 24.90 0.17
CA PRO A 17 7.99 25.51 1.25
C PRO A 17 6.47 25.41 1.05
N VAL A 18 5.99 25.56 -0.20
CA VAL A 18 4.56 25.45 -0.53
C VAL A 18 4.09 24.01 -0.33
N ARG A 19 4.86 23.05 -0.85
CA ARG A 19 4.56 21.62 -0.70
C ARG A 19 4.52 21.21 0.78
N LYS A 20 5.50 21.62 1.58
CA LYS A 20 5.53 21.35 3.03
C LYS A 20 4.32 21.92 3.76
N LYS A 21 3.90 23.15 3.43
CA LYS A 21 2.70 23.77 4.01
C LYS A 21 1.43 23.00 3.63
N PHE A 22 1.31 22.58 2.37
CA PHE A 22 0.19 21.78 1.89
C PHE A 22 0.10 20.43 2.62
N ILE A 23 1.19 19.66 2.67
CA ILE A 23 1.23 18.35 3.34
C ILE A 23 0.88 18.49 4.83
N ARG A 24 1.40 19.51 5.50
CA ARG A 24 1.08 19.79 6.91
C ARG A 24 -0.41 20.10 7.10
N GLN A 25 -1.01 20.88 6.21
CA GLN A 25 -2.42 21.22 6.30
C GLN A 25 -3.31 20.01 6.00
N LEU A 26 -2.96 19.23 4.97
CA LEU A 26 -3.68 18.01 4.61
C LEU A 26 -3.65 17.01 5.78
N GLY A 27 -2.49 16.78 6.40
CA GLY A 27 -2.38 15.92 7.57
C GLY A 27 -3.25 16.37 8.75
N LYS A 28 -3.39 17.68 8.98
CA LYS A 28 -4.33 18.21 9.98
C LYS A 28 -5.78 17.91 9.61
N ASN A 29 -6.16 18.15 8.35
CA ASN A 29 -7.51 17.91 7.86
C ASN A 29 -7.90 16.43 7.99
N ILE A 30 -7.01 15.51 7.59
CA ILE A 30 -7.19 14.06 7.76
C ILE A 30 -7.47 13.74 9.23
N ARG A 31 -6.62 14.24 10.13
CA ARG A 31 -6.77 13.96 11.55
C ARG A 31 -8.10 14.48 12.10
N THR A 32 -8.51 15.68 11.71
CA THR A 32 -9.79 16.25 12.15
C THR A 32 -10.97 15.41 11.67
N VAL A 33 -11.00 15.05 10.39
CA VAL A 33 -12.12 14.31 9.78
C VAL A 33 -12.22 12.87 10.31
N LEU A 34 -11.08 12.21 10.52
CA LEU A 34 -11.05 10.81 10.92
C LEU A 34 -11.16 10.60 12.43
N ARG A 35 -10.94 11.64 13.25
CA ARG A 35 -11.06 11.55 14.72
C ARG A 35 -12.47 11.18 15.19
N GLU A 36 -13.51 11.49 14.41
CA GLU A 36 -14.88 11.06 14.68
C GLU A 36 -15.05 9.54 14.63
N LEU A 37 -14.21 8.85 13.84
CA LEU A 37 -14.24 7.41 13.62
C LEU A 37 -13.26 6.67 14.53
N ASP A 38 -12.08 7.27 14.77
CA ASP A 38 -11.03 6.71 15.61
C ASP A 38 -10.30 7.84 16.34
N ALA A 39 -10.50 7.93 17.66
CA ALA A 39 -9.88 8.96 18.49
C ALA A 39 -8.35 8.84 18.56
N ASP A 40 -7.84 7.61 18.42
CA ASP A 40 -6.41 7.27 18.52
C ASP A 40 -5.73 7.20 17.15
N ILE A 41 -6.40 7.70 16.09
CA ILE A 41 -5.86 7.63 14.74
C ILE A 41 -4.53 8.40 14.61
N VAL A 42 -3.52 7.69 14.12
CA VAL A 42 -2.20 8.25 13.92
C VAL A 42 -2.08 8.74 12.48
N VAL A 43 -1.91 10.04 12.32
CA VAL A 43 -1.58 10.66 11.03
C VAL A 43 -0.16 11.18 11.11
N GLY A 44 0.74 10.51 10.39
CA GLY A 44 2.16 10.81 10.32
C GLY A 44 2.62 10.99 8.87
N GLY A 45 3.92 10.98 8.68
CA GLY A 45 4.50 11.08 7.34
C GLY A 45 5.93 11.57 7.37
N VAL A 46 6.69 11.19 6.35
CA VAL A 46 8.06 11.65 6.13
C VAL A 46 8.11 12.35 4.78
N TRP A 47 8.61 13.60 4.79
CA TRP A 47 8.69 14.46 3.60
C TRP A 47 7.34 14.71 2.94
N ASP A 48 7.10 14.06 1.80
CA ASP A 48 5.94 14.23 0.94
C ASP A 48 4.94 13.06 1.02
N ASN A 49 5.25 12.03 1.83
CA ASN A 49 4.35 10.89 2.05
C ASN A 49 3.58 11.08 3.36
N LEU A 50 2.25 11.09 3.29
CA LEU A 50 1.37 11.01 4.46
C LEU A 50 1.01 9.56 4.74
N GLU A 51 1.05 9.18 6.01
CA GLU A 51 0.67 7.86 6.50
C GLU A 51 -0.47 8.00 7.50
N VAL A 52 -1.50 7.17 7.35
CA VAL A 52 -2.64 7.09 8.25
C VAL A 52 -2.70 5.69 8.81
N GLU A 53 -2.69 5.57 10.13
CA GLU A 53 -2.69 4.29 10.83
C GLU A 53 -3.80 4.27 11.89
N THR A 54 -4.57 3.19 11.87
CA THR A 54 -5.61 2.90 12.87
C THR A 54 -5.39 1.48 13.40
N ARG A 55 -5.62 1.29 14.70
CA ARG A 55 -5.59 -0.03 15.35
C ARG A 55 -6.94 -0.74 15.32
N LEU A 56 -8.00 -0.03 14.94
CA LEU A 56 -9.34 -0.60 14.87
C LEU A 56 -9.42 -1.63 13.73
N THR A 57 -10.22 -2.67 13.96
CA THR A 57 -10.44 -3.78 13.02
C THR A 57 -11.90 -3.89 12.58
N ASP A 58 -12.80 -3.10 13.15
CA ASP A 58 -14.22 -3.09 12.76
C ASP A 58 -14.37 -2.70 11.28
N PRO A 59 -14.90 -3.60 10.42
CA PRO A 59 -15.10 -3.32 9.00
C PRO A 59 -15.88 -2.04 8.72
N LYS A 60 -16.86 -1.68 9.55
CA LYS A 60 -17.65 -0.44 9.36
C LYS A 60 -16.79 0.81 9.53
N VAL A 61 -15.95 0.83 10.55
CA VAL A 61 -15.03 1.94 10.81
C VAL A 61 -13.98 2.04 9.71
N LEU A 62 -13.40 0.90 9.32
CA LEU A 62 -12.41 0.85 8.23
C LEU A 62 -12.99 1.35 6.91
N GLN A 63 -14.22 0.96 6.59
CA GLN A 63 -14.93 1.44 5.41
C GLN A 63 -15.22 2.94 5.48
N GLY A 64 -15.69 3.44 6.63
CA GLY A 64 -15.91 4.88 6.84
C GLY A 64 -14.63 5.71 6.68
N ILE A 65 -13.48 5.20 7.14
CA ILE A 65 -12.17 5.85 6.93
C ILE A 65 -11.86 5.96 5.43
N ARG A 66 -12.03 4.87 4.67
CA ARG A 66 -11.78 4.86 3.22
C ARG A 66 -12.68 5.84 2.48
N GLU A 67 -13.96 5.88 2.83
CA GLU A 67 -14.95 6.78 2.23
C GLU A 67 -14.58 8.25 2.50
N ARG A 68 -14.32 8.61 3.76
CA ARG A 68 -13.91 9.98 4.13
C ARG A 68 -12.63 10.42 3.42
N LEU A 69 -11.64 9.53 3.30
CA LEU A 69 -10.40 9.82 2.56
C LEU A 69 -10.64 9.96 1.05
N SER A 70 -11.55 9.18 0.47
CA SER A 70 -11.87 9.24 -0.96
C SER A 70 -12.54 10.55 -1.38
N CYS A 71 -13.30 11.17 -0.47
CA CYS A 71 -13.98 12.44 -0.70
C CYS A 71 -13.13 13.66 -0.32
N MET A 72 -11.90 13.48 0.20
CA MET A 72 -11.13 14.58 0.74
C MET A 72 -10.28 15.27 -0.35
N PRO A 73 -10.44 16.60 -0.55
CA PRO A 73 -9.66 17.34 -1.52
C PRO A 73 -8.16 17.30 -1.22
N GLY A 74 -7.35 17.21 -2.27
CA GLY A 74 -5.90 17.14 -2.17
C GLY A 74 -5.31 15.72 -2.12
N ILE A 75 -6.15 14.69 -1.97
CA ILE A 75 -5.77 13.29 -2.13
C ILE A 75 -6.08 12.86 -3.57
N ALA A 76 -5.08 12.32 -4.26
CA ALA A 76 -5.27 11.69 -5.56
C ALA A 76 -5.67 10.22 -5.42
N ASN A 77 -4.98 9.49 -4.55
CA ASN A 77 -5.32 8.13 -4.16
C ASN A 77 -4.69 7.80 -2.81
N PHE A 78 -5.15 6.71 -2.21
CA PHE A 78 -4.51 6.11 -1.06
C PHE A 78 -4.35 4.61 -1.30
N LEU A 79 -3.30 4.06 -0.70
CA LEU A 79 -2.94 2.65 -0.82
C LEU A 79 -3.04 2.04 0.57
N GLN A 80 -3.84 0.99 0.72
CA GLN A 80 -3.75 0.19 1.93
C GLN A 80 -2.50 -0.67 1.86
N VAL A 81 -1.74 -0.65 2.95
CA VAL A 81 -0.48 -1.36 3.04
C VAL A 81 -0.43 -2.14 4.34
N ALA A 82 -0.07 -3.41 4.25
CA ALA A 82 0.29 -4.22 5.40
C ALA A 82 1.81 -4.26 5.54
N GLU A 83 2.31 -3.85 6.70
CA GLU A 83 3.74 -3.83 7.03
C GLU A 83 4.13 -5.10 7.77
N TYR A 84 5.19 -5.75 7.31
CA TYR A 84 5.77 -6.96 7.89
C TYR A 84 7.30 -6.84 7.96
N PRO A 85 7.97 -7.58 8.85
CA PRO A 85 9.38 -7.89 8.68
C PRO A 85 9.62 -8.57 7.32
N LEU A 86 10.75 -8.30 6.67
CA LEU A 86 11.06 -8.84 5.34
C LEU A 86 11.10 -10.38 5.33
N GLY A 87 11.76 -10.99 6.33
CA GLY A 87 11.94 -12.44 6.38
C GLY A 87 12.70 -13.00 5.16
N ASP A 88 12.37 -14.22 4.78
CA ASP A 88 12.83 -14.84 3.52
C ASP A 88 11.80 -14.69 2.38
N LEU A 89 12.12 -15.21 1.19
CA LEU A 89 11.20 -15.12 0.05
C LEU A 89 9.93 -15.95 0.24
N ASP A 90 9.96 -17.03 1.03
CA ASP A 90 8.78 -17.85 1.31
C ASP A 90 7.86 -17.16 2.32
N ASP A 91 8.41 -16.42 3.28
CA ASP A 91 7.67 -15.51 4.16
C ASP A 91 6.96 -14.44 3.34
N VAL A 92 7.65 -13.80 2.38
CA VAL A 92 7.06 -12.82 1.47
C VAL A 92 5.88 -13.44 0.72
N VAL A 93 6.02 -14.67 0.22
CA VAL A 93 4.92 -15.40 -0.45
C VAL A 93 3.74 -15.63 0.51
N ALA A 94 4.01 -16.09 1.73
CA ALA A 94 2.97 -16.34 2.74
C ALA A 94 2.21 -15.06 3.08
N LYS A 95 2.91 -13.92 3.23
CA LYS A 95 2.27 -12.62 3.45
C LYS A 95 1.46 -12.17 2.25
N CYS A 96 1.97 -12.31 1.02
CA CYS A 96 1.21 -11.96 -0.17
C CYS A 96 -0.05 -12.83 -0.32
N LYS A 97 0.05 -14.12 -0.01
CA LYS A 97 -1.08 -15.05 -0.03
C LYS A 97 -2.19 -14.61 0.92
N LEU A 98 -1.85 -14.13 2.12
CA LEU A 98 -2.82 -13.64 3.10
C LEU A 98 -3.71 -12.49 2.56
N HIS A 99 -3.19 -11.65 1.66
CA HIS A 99 -3.94 -10.52 1.09
C HIS A 99 -4.61 -10.82 -0.25
N TYR A 100 -4.02 -11.72 -1.04
CA TYR A 100 -4.42 -11.90 -2.44
C TYR A 100 -5.00 -13.28 -2.76
N ALA A 101 -4.94 -14.26 -1.85
CA ALA A 101 -5.43 -15.62 -2.11
C ALA A 101 -6.90 -15.65 -2.56
N ASP A 102 -7.76 -14.83 -1.96
CA ASP A 102 -9.19 -14.79 -2.29
C ASP A 102 -9.48 -13.99 -3.58
N LEU A 103 -8.53 -13.16 -4.03
CA LEU A 103 -8.71 -12.25 -5.18
C LEU A 103 -8.17 -12.82 -6.50
N LEU A 104 -7.27 -13.80 -6.41
CA LEU A 104 -6.55 -14.41 -7.53
C LEU A 104 -7.30 -15.49 -8.34
N PRO A 105 -8.24 -16.29 -7.79
CA PRO A 105 -8.85 -17.39 -8.51
C PRO A 105 -9.47 -16.95 -9.84
N GLY A 106 -9.10 -17.63 -10.93
CA GLY A 106 -9.64 -17.38 -12.27
C GLY A 106 -9.19 -16.08 -12.95
N LYS A 107 -8.29 -15.30 -12.34
CA LYS A 107 -7.78 -14.04 -12.90
C LYS A 107 -6.36 -14.13 -13.44
N MET A 108 -6.04 -13.28 -14.41
CA MET A 108 -4.68 -13.04 -14.86
C MET A 108 -4.06 -11.94 -13.99
N PHE A 109 -2.88 -12.19 -13.44
CA PHE A 109 -2.26 -11.22 -12.52
C PHE A 109 -0.80 -10.91 -12.88
N SER A 110 -0.30 -9.81 -12.33
CA SER A 110 1.13 -9.49 -12.34
C SER A 110 1.61 -9.17 -10.93
N VAL A 111 2.88 -9.45 -10.67
CA VAL A 111 3.56 -9.03 -9.44
C VAL A 111 4.43 -7.83 -9.77
N ARG A 112 4.35 -6.79 -8.93
CA ARG A 112 5.18 -5.59 -9.03
C ARG A 112 5.88 -5.34 -7.70
N CYS A 113 7.21 -5.48 -7.70
CA CYS A 113 8.03 -5.28 -6.53
C CYS A 113 8.89 -4.02 -6.67
N LYS A 114 8.72 -3.07 -5.75
CA LYS A 114 9.64 -1.95 -5.60
C LYS A 114 10.66 -2.26 -4.50
N ARG A 115 11.93 -2.01 -4.74
CA ARG A 115 13.00 -2.28 -3.77
C ARG A 115 13.75 -1.01 -3.43
N ALA A 116 13.98 -0.77 -2.15
CA ALA A 116 14.80 0.31 -1.62
C ALA A 116 15.72 -0.26 -0.53
N GLY A 117 17.04 -0.06 -0.66
CA GLY A 117 18.04 -0.61 0.26
C GLY A 117 19.00 -1.60 -0.40
N ARG A 118 19.74 -2.36 0.43
CA ARG A 118 20.73 -3.36 -0.02
C ARG A 118 20.20 -4.77 0.25
N HIS A 119 20.13 -5.58 -0.81
CA HIS A 119 19.60 -6.95 -0.78
C HIS A 119 20.40 -7.83 -1.73
N ASN A 120 20.44 -9.14 -1.44
CA ASN A 120 21.13 -10.14 -2.28
C ASN A 120 20.28 -10.61 -3.48
N PHE A 121 19.11 -10.01 -3.70
CA PHE A 121 18.18 -10.34 -4.77
C PHE A 121 17.72 -9.07 -5.50
N SER A 122 17.36 -9.21 -6.77
CA SER A 122 16.75 -8.14 -7.54
C SER A 122 15.23 -8.12 -7.36
N SER A 123 14.58 -6.98 -7.67
CA SER A 123 13.12 -6.91 -7.71
C SER A 123 12.52 -7.93 -8.68
N MET A 124 13.23 -8.23 -9.77
CA MET A 124 12.79 -9.18 -10.78
C MET A 124 12.81 -10.62 -10.26
N ASP A 125 13.78 -10.96 -9.41
CA ASP A 125 13.85 -12.29 -8.78
C ASP A 125 12.67 -12.48 -7.82
N VAL A 126 12.34 -11.45 -7.04
CA VAL A 126 11.16 -11.44 -6.16
C VAL A 126 9.87 -11.59 -6.97
N GLU A 127 9.69 -10.80 -8.03
CA GLU A 127 8.50 -10.86 -8.89
C GLU A 127 8.30 -12.27 -9.50
N LYS A 128 9.38 -12.87 -10.02
CA LYS A 128 9.36 -14.22 -10.58
C LYS A 128 9.04 -15.28 -9.52
N TYR A 129 9.73 -15.21 -8.38
CA TYR A 129 9.57 -16.19 -7.29
C TYR A 129 8.16 -16.14 -6.71
N VAL A 130 7.71 -14.95 -6.30
CA VAL A 130 6.40 -14.76 -5.68
C VAL A 130 5.28 -15.04 -6.68
N GLY A 131 5.41 -14.57 -7.93
CA GLY A 131 4.43 -14.85 -8.98
C GLY A 131 4.26 -16.33 -9.27
N SER A 132 5.37 -17.08 -9.36
CA SER A 132 5.33 -18.53 -9.58
C SER A 132 4.59 -19.26 -8.44
N LYS A 133 4.93 -18.95 -7.18
CA LYS A 133 4.30 -19.58 -6.02
C LYS A 133 2.82 -19.22 -5.88
N LEU A 134 2.45 -17.94 -6.06
CA LEU A 134 1.05 -17.50 -6.00
C LEU A 134 0.20 -18.17 -7.08
N ARG A 135 0.73 -18.31 -8.31
CA ARG A 135 0.01 -19.01 -9.38
C ARG A 135 -0.27 -20.48 -9.01
N MET A 136 0.74 -21.19 -8.51
CA MET A 136 0.61 -22.60 -8.12
C MET A 136 -0.32 -22.81 -6.92
N GLN A 137 -0.32 -21.88 -5.95
CA GLN A 137 -0.99 -22.06 -4.67
C GLN A 137 -2.38 -21.40 -4.56
N CYS A 138 -2.71 -20.45 -5.44
CA CYS A 138 -3.94 -19.64 -5.34
C CYS A 138 -4.89 -19.78 -6.53
N GLY A 139 -4.68 -20.76 -7.42
CA GLY A 139 -5.61 -21.06 -8.52
C GLY A 139 -5.79 -19.92 -9.54
N ALA A 140 -4.78 -19.08 -9.71
CA ALA A 140 -4.81 -18.01 -10.71
C ALA A 140 -4.83 -18.59 -12.13
N ALA A 141 -5.54 -17.94 -13.06
CA ALA A 141 -5.63 -18.38 -14.45
C ALA A 141 -4.26 -18.32 -15.15
N GLY A 142 -3.41 -17.35 -14.78
CA GLY A 142 -2.09 -17.19 -15.34
C GLY A 142 -1.43 -15.87 -14.95
N ILE A 143 -0.26 -15.62 -15.54
CA ILE A 143 0.51 -14.40 -15.33
C ILE A 143 0.48 -13.59 -16.64
N GLU A 144 0.06 -12.32 -16.56
CA GLU A 144 0.03 -11.38 -17.68
C GLU A 144 0.71 -10.08 -17.27
N LEU A 145 1.73 -9.65 -18.02
CA LEU A 145 2.54 -8.49 -17.65
C LEU A 145 2.03 -7.18 -18.26
N LYS A 146 1.30 -7.23 -19.40
CA LYS A 146 0.84 -6.05 -20.14
C LYS A 146 -0.52 -5.55 -19.66
N LYS A 147 -1.49 -6.45 -19.52
CA LYS A 147 -2.88 -6.13 -19.12
C LYS A 147 -3.42 -7.17 -18.12
N PRO A 148 -2.91 -7.17 -16.88
CA PRO A 148 -3.43 -8.04 -15.83
C PRO A 148 -4.79 -7.54 -15.31
N ASP A 149 -5.63 -8.46 -14.88
CA ASP A 149 -6.86 -8.17 -14.14
C ASP A 149 -6.55 -7.69 -12.72
N LEU A 150 -5.44 -8.20 -12.14
CA LEU A 150 -5.00 -7.89 -10.79
C LEU A 150 -3.49 -7.62 -10.73
N VAL A 151 -3.09 -6.56 -10.00
CA VAL A 151 -1.69 -6.25 -9.76
C VAL A 151 -1.38 -6.46 -8.29
N VAL A 152 -0.57 -7.48 -7.99
CA VAL A 152 -0.01 -7.73 -6.66
C VAL A 152 1.14 -6.76 -6.45
N ARG A 153 0.94 -5.74 -5.61
CA ARG A 153 1.94 -4.70 -5.36
C ARG A 153 2.65 -4.96 -4.05
N MET A 154 3.97 -4.96 -4.07
CA MET A 154 4.78 -5.00 -2.87
C MET A 154 5.97 -4.04 -2.94
N GLU A 155 6.39 -3.57 -1.79
CA GLU A 155 7.60 -2.78 -1.62
C GLU A 155 8.48 -3.40 -0.53
N ILE A 156 9.75 -3.64 -0.85
CA ILE A 156 10.76 -4.08 0.10
C ILE A 156 11.64 -2.88 0.39
N ARG A 157 11.63 -2.43 1.65
CA ARG A 157 12.46 -1.32 2.12
C ARG A 157 13.30 -1.78 3.31
N ASP A 158 14.61 -1.85 3.11
CA ASP A 158 15.56 -2.36 4.09
C ASP A 158 15.13 -3.76 4.60
N GLN A 159 14.81 -3.92 5.88
CA GLN A 159 14.36 -5.17 6.48
C GLN A 159 12.83 -5.25 6.67
N ARG A 160 12.08 -4.50 5.85
CA ARG A 160 10.61 -4.43 5.92
C ARG A 160 9.98 -4.73 4.57
N LEU A 161 8.87 -5.47 4.63
CA LEU A 161 7.99 -5.76 3.52
C LEU A 161 6.68 -4.97 3.69
N PHE A 162 6.27 -4.33 2.61
CA PHE A 162 5.03 -3.59 2.49
C PHE A 162 4.19 -4.27 1.40
N VAL A 163 3.09 -4.90 1.77
CA VAL A 163 2.16 -5.52 0.81
C VAL A 163 1.01 -4.54 0.59
N GLY A 164 0.86 -4.06 -0.64
CA GLY A 164 -0.29 -3.25 -1.02
C GLY A 164 -1.53 -4.12 -1.17
N SER A 165 -2.72 -3.58 -0.92
CA SER A 165 -4.01 -4.19 -1.24
C SER A 165 -4.93 -3.15 -1.86
#